data_AF-A0A0C9MVN0-F1
#
_entry.id   AF-A0A0C9MVN0-F1
#
_cell.length_a   1.000
_cell.length_b   1.000
_cell.length_c   1.000
_cell.angle_alpha   90.00
_cell.angle_beta   90.00
_cell.angle_gamma   90.00
#
_symmetry.space_group_name_H-M   'P 1'
#
loop_
_entity.id
_entity.type
_entity.pdbx_description
1 polymer ?
#
loop_
_entity_poly.entity_id
_entity_poly.type
_entity_poly.pdbx_seq_one_letter_code
_entity_poly.pdbx_strand_id
1 'polypeptide(L)'
;MEDQCLSILKALGAFDYAAANKLILKISKTYQPLGSILTKLSSCEGSFTQLQFLRSRWFVMRKDTSVEVVYANIASELPKEILNIVSVAAISNQDKNSTIVIMDALAKFCHIRRDMINLYQSILAQSIKGEFDEILVEMESIQKKTMELNLQKDLALLGLGVEKEINILTCLIRARISITNYAFQDACIALYQTKQDLTDWKRLCQEQDYPEKSSSRPDEIKEASTWRFPLFGGQSESKTHHKQGDIWPNTIRWHARVLGNLTAKMTLFFNTILLEKESVVSDEDPDKSLWKGLRIDYYDQICTFKKKFGAHSVSLVYEVTADTPFYPQGYVCPDTTYEAPQGIHSFPFIYCHPKEPPNKHLPNIISIIQGSKHKLSDPKTGPIYFFDSTIGSTYYLMRIDKHAVMVIIYLDKHAHREPTTMEFLTNIVTSLRGSTVIEELIRID
;
A
#
# COMPACT_ATOMS: atom_id res chain seq x y z
N MET A 1 15.78 -27.61 -23.64
CA MET A 1 15.45 -26.17 -23.70
C MET A 1 14.55 -25.79 -22.52
N GLU A 2 13.57 -26.63 -22.19
CA GLU A 2 12.64 -26.44 -21.07
C GLU A 2 13.31 -26.05 -19.74
N ASP A 3 14.30 -26.81 -19.26
CA ASP A 3 15.02 -26.51 -18.00
C ASP A 3 15.72 -25.14 -18.00
N GLN A 4 16.20 -24.71 -19.17
CA GLN A 4 16.83 -23.40 -19.34
C GLN A 4 15.78 -22.28 -19.23
N CYS A 5 14.63 -22.46 -19.88
CA CYS A 5 13.50 -21.53 -19.76
C CYS A 5 13.05 -21.43 -18.30
N LEU A 6 12.86 -22.58 -17.63
CA LEU A 6 12.45 -22.62 -16.23
C LEU A 6 13.43 -21.88 -15.32
N SER A 7 14.74 -22.06 -15.52
CA SER A 7 15.78 -21.35 -14.77
C SER A 7 15.72 -19.83 -14.98
N ILE A 8 15.47 -19.38 -16.22
CA ILE A 8 15.30 -17.95 -16.54
C ILE A 8 14.04 -17.41 -15.85
N LEU A 9 12.92 -18.11 -15.92
CA LEU A 9 11.66 -17.71 -15.31
C LEU A 9 11.76 -17.60 -13.78
N LYS A 10 12.47 -18.54 -13.13
CA LYS A 10 12.78 -18.45 -11.69
C LYS A 10 13.66 -17.24 -11.37
N ALA A 11 14.71 -16.99 -12.15
CA ALA A 11 15.61 -15.84 -11.95
C ALA A 11 14.87 -14.51 -12.13
N LEU A 12 14.06 -14.38 -13.18
CA LEU A 12 13.21 -13.20 -13.43
C LEU A 12 12.20 -12.98 -12.28
N GLY A 13 11.50 -14.03 -11.86
CA GLY A 13 10.55 -13.96 -10.74
C GLY A 13 11.20 -13.67 -9.38
N ALA A 14 12.50 -13.95 -9.22
CA ALA A 14 13.28 -13.62 -8.04
C ALA A 14 13.95 -12.22 -8.11
N PHE A 15 13.70 -11.48 -9.18
CA PHE A 15 14.32 -10.19 -9.50
C PHE A 15 15.84 -10.25 -9.69
N ASP A 16 16.38 -11.43 -10.03
CA ASP A 16 17.79 -11.60 -10.39
C ASP A 16 17.97 -11.46 -11.90
N TYR A 17 17.83 -10.23 -12.37
CA TYR A 17 17.98 -9.91 -13.80
C TYR A 17 19.40 -10.17 -14.32
N ALA A 18 20.42 -10.13 -13.44
CA ALA A 18 21.79 -10.44 -13.82
C ALA A 18 21.96 -11.92 -14.17
N ALA A 19 21.48 -12.82 -13.29
CA ALA A 19 21.48 -14.25 -13.58
C ALA A 19 20.59 -14.59 -14.78
N ALA A 20 19.38 -14.00 -14.85
CA ALA A 20 18.46 -14.21 -15.98
C ALA A 20 19.12 -13.87 -17.32
N ASN A 21 19.78 -12.72 -17.45
CA ASN A 21 20.43 -12.31 -18.69
C ASN A 21 21.56 -13.25 -19.12
N LYS A 22 22.36 -13.78 -18.19
CA LYS A 22 23.40 -14.74 -18.54
C LYS A 22 22.81 -16.09 -19.00
N LEU A 23 21.73 -16.55 -18.37
CA LEU A 23 21.00 -17.74 -18.78
C LEU A 23 20.34 -17.56 -20.16
N ILE A 24 19.81 -16.37 -20.46
CA ILE A 24 19.21 -16.04 -21.76
C ILE A 24 20.22 -16.20 -22.90
N LEU A 25 21.51 -15.87 -22.69
CA LEU A 25 22.55 -16.08 -23.71
C LEU A 25 22.67 -17.55 -24.15
N LYS A 26 22.36 -18.50 -23.27
CA LYS A 26 22.37 -19.94 -23.60
C LYS A 26 21.17 -20.29 -24.47
N ILE A 27 19.98 -19.74 -24.18
CA ILE A 27 18.81 -19.90 -25.04
C ILE A 27 19.03 -19.25 -26.39
N SER A 28 19.62 -18.06 -26.46
CA SER A 28 19.88 -17.37 -27.73
C SER A 28 20.76 -18.19 -28.69
N LYS A 29 21.64 -19.05 -28.18
CA LYS A 29 22.45 -19.98 -28.99
C LYS A 29 21.64 -21.15 -29.55
N THR A 30 20.58 -21.56 -28.85
CA THR A 30 19.71 -22.68 -29.26
C THR A 30 18.55 -22.19 -30.13
N TYR A 31 17.92 -21.09 -29.73
CA TYR A 31 16.83 -20.45 -30.46
C TYR A 31 16.85 -18.92 -30.27
N GLN A 32 17.47 -18.25 -31.24
CA GLN A 32 17.74 -16.80 -31.20
C GLN A 32 16.49 -15.91 -31.07
N PRO A 33 15.34 -16.20 -31.72
CA PRO A 33 14.14 -15.37 -31.59
C PRO A 33 13.62 -15.32 -30.16
N LEU A 34 13.49 -16.47 -29.49
CA LEU A 34 13.08 -16.53 -28.08
C LEU A 34 14.09 -15.82 -27.16
N GLY A 35 15.39 -16.02 -27.38
CA GLY A 35 16.42 -15.32 -26.63
C GLY A 35 16.30 -13.79 -26.73
N SER A 36 15.96 -13.28 -27.90
CA SER A 36 15.70 -11.84 -28.12
C SER A 36 14.47 -11.36 -27.36
N ILE A 37 13.38 -12.11 -27.40
CA ILE A 37 12.14 -11.79 -26.66
C ILE A 37 12.41 -11.78 -25.15
N LEU A 38 13.10 -12.78 -24.62
CA LEU A 38 13.43 -12.87 -23.20
C LEU A 38 14.39 -11.76 -22.75
N THR A 39 15.31 -11.31 -23.62
CA THR A 39 16.18 -10.16 -23.34
C THR A 39 15.35 -8.88 -23.19
N LYS A 40 14.41 -8.64 -24.13
CA LYS A 40 13.48 -7.50 -24.04
C LYS A 40 12.64 -7.58 -22.77
N LEU A 41 12.10 -8.76 -22.45
CA LEU A 41 11.30 -9.00 -21.25
C LEU A 41 12.10 -8.74 -19.96
N SER A 42 13.33 -9.24 -19.85
CA SER A 42 14.18 -9.04 -18.67
C SER A 42 14.45 -7.56 -18.42
N SER A 43 14.74 -6.79 -19.48
CA SER A 43 14.93 -5.35 -19.38
C SER A 43 13.63 -4.64 -18.97
N CYS A 44 12.51 -5.03 -19.60
CA CYS A 44 11.18 -4.48 -19.34
C CYS A 44 10.73 -4.71 -17.89
N GLU A 45 10.87 -5.93 -17.37
CA GLU A 45 10.57 -6.27 -15.98
C GLU A 45 11.47 -5.50 -15.01
N GLY A 46 12.75 -5.32 -15.34
CA GLY A 46 13.66 -4.47 -14.57
C GLY A 46 13.15 -3.04 -14.46
N SER A 47 12.73 -2.42 -15.57
CA SER A 47 12.12 -1.09 -15.55
C SER A 47 10.78 -1.05 -14.81
N PHE A 48 9.96 -2.09 -14.95
CA PHE A 48 8.65 -2.20 -14.29
C PHE A 48 8.81 -2.25 -12.76
N THR A 49 9.66 -3.13 -12.24
CA THR A 49 9.83 -3.32 -10.80
C THR A 49 10.54 -2.14 -10.11
N GLN A 50 11.20 -1.30 -10.90
CA GLN A 50 11.75 -0.01 -10.49
C GLN A 50 10.74 1.15 -10.62
N LEU A 51 9.50 0.88 -11.03
CA LEU A 51 8.41 1.86 -11.21
C LEU A 51 8.72 2.97 -12.24
N GLN A 52 9.62 2.71 -13.19
CA GLN A 52 10.08 3.73 -14.14
C GLN A 52 8.98 4.22 -15.08
N PHE A 53 7.95 3.41 -15.32
CA PHE A 53 6.81 3.77 -16.15
C PHE A 53 6.00 4.96 -15.60
N LEU A 54 6.06 5.22 -14.29
CA LEU A 54 5.38 6.35 -13.65
C LEU A 54 6.13 7.69 -13.81
N ARG A 55 7.43 7.65 -14.14
CA ARG A 55 8.26 8.86 -14.29
C ARG A 55 8.00 9.63 -15.60
N SER A 56 7.32 9.01 -16.56
CA SER A 56 7.18 9.51 -17.95
C SER A 56 6.23 10.69 -18.15
N ARG A 57 5.50 11.15 -17.12
CA ARG A 57 4.53 12.26 -17.27
C ARG A 57 5.13 13.67 -17.18
N TRP A 58 6.37 13.84 -16.69
CA TRP A 58 6.96 15.18 -16.49
C TRP A 58 8.20 15.49 -17.34
N PHE A 59 8.85 14.50 -17.92
CA PHE A 59 10.01 14.70 -18.79
C PHE A 59 9.82 13.95 -20.11
N VAL A 60 10.18 14.63 -21.19
CA VAL A 60 10.07 14.23 -22.60
C VAL A 60 10.85 12.93 -22.87
N MET A 61 10.31 11.78 -22.48
CA MET A 61 10.69 10.49 -23.04
C MET A 61 9.75 10.17 -24.22
N ARG A 62 10.35 9.74 -25.33
CA ARG A 62 9.62 9.41 -26.56
C ARG A 62 8.61 8.29 -26.27
N LYS A 63 7.37 8.50 -26.72
CA LYS A 63 6.22 7.60 -26.56
C LYS A 63 6.51 6.15 -27.01
N ASP A 64 7.49 5.98 -27.91
CA ASP A 64 7.86 4.70 -28.55
C ASP A 64 8.73 3.78 -27.68
N THR A 65 9.09 4.18 -26.46
CA THR A 65 9.95 3.40 -25.53
C THR A 65 9.38 3.23 -24.13
N SER A 66 8.06 3.45 -23.95
CA SER A 66 7.43 3.22 -22.65
C SER A 66 7.38 1.72 -22.33
N VAL A 67 7.51 1.37 -21.05
CA VAL A 67 7.43 -0.01 -20.55
C VAL A 67 6.14 -0.70 -21.04
N GLU A 68 5.02 0.03 -21.09
CA GLU A 68 3.74 -0.47 -21.59
C GLU A 68 3.80 -0.87 -23.08
N VAL A 69 4.43 -0.04 -23.92
CA VAL A 69 4.62 -0.33 -25.35
C VAL A 69 5.52 -1.55 -25.54
N VAL A 70 6.56 -1.71 -24.72
CA VAL A 70 7.44 -2.89 -24.79
C VAL A 70 6.66 -4.18 -24.47
N TYR A 71 5.83 -4.19 -23.41
CA TYR A 71 4.96 -5.35 -23.15
C TYR A 71 3.97 -5.60 -24.29
N ALA A 72 3.36 -4.56 -24.87
CA ALA A 72 2.44 -4.70 -25.99
C ALA A 72 3.11 -5.32 -27.22
N ASN A 73 4.33 -4.88 -27.53
CA ASN A 73 5.13 -5.43 -28.62
C ASN A 73 5.46 -6.90 -28.38
N ILE A 74 5.94 -7.26 -27.18
CA ILE A 74 6.24 -8.65 -26.82
C ILE A 74 4.98 -9.54 -26.97
N ALA A 75 3.84 -9.10 -26.44
CA ALA A 75 2.58 -9.84 -26.56
C ALA A 75 2.12 -10.05 -28.02
N SER A 76 2.48 -9.12 -28.93
CA SER A 76 2.17 -9.23 -30.36
C SER A 76 3.17 -10.08 -31.15
N GLU A 77 4.42 -10.17 -30.69
CA GLU A 77 5.50 -10.95 -31.30
C GLU A 77 5.35 -12.44 -30.98
N LEU A 78 5.00 -12.79 -29.73
CA LEU A 78 4.93 -14.18 -29.25
C LEU A 78 4.00 -15.10 -30.06
N PRO A 79 2.76 -14.72 -30.44
CA PRO A 79 1.89 -15.58 -31.23
C PRO A 79 2.45 -15.90 -32.62
N LYS A 80 3.17 -14.96 -33.23
CA LYS A 80 3.84 -15.19 -34.52
C LYS A 80 4.99 -16.17 -34.36
N GLU A 81 5.71 -16.05 -33.25
CA GLU A 81 6.86 -16.90 -32.95
C GLU A 81 6.46 -18.34 -32.60
N ILE A 82 5.30 -18.53 -31.99
CA ILE A 82 4.68 -19.84 -31.78
C ILE A 82 4.46 -20.57 -33.10
N LEU A 83 4.07 -19.88 -34.17
CA LEU A 83 3.92 -20.50 -35.50
C LEU A 83 5.28 -20.86 -36.12
N ASN A 84 6.29 -20.02 -35.90
CA ASN A 84 7.63 -20.22 -36.45
C ASN A 84 8.33 -21.44 -35.84
N ILE A 85 8.29 -21.61 -34.51
CA ILE A 85 9.06 -22.65 -33.81
C ILE A 85 8.64 -24.08 -34.20
N VAL A 86 7.39 -24.27 -34.62
CA VAL A 86 6.87 -25.58 -35.11
C VAL A 86 7.72 -26.08 -36.28
N SER A 87 8.14 -25.18 -37.17
CA SER A 87 8.90 -25.49 -38.39
C SER A 87 10.40 -25.75 -38.17
N VAL A 88 10.92 -25.50 -36.95
CA VAL A 88 12.37 -25.53 -36.68
C VAL A 88 12.86 -26.97 -36.49
N ALA A 89 13.57 -27.53 -37.47
CA ALA A 89 14.02 -28.92 -37.42
C ALA A 89 15.08 -29.20 -36.33
N ALA A 90 15.85 -28.18 -35.91
CA ALA A 90 16.94 -28.33 -34.94
C ALA A 90 16.47 -28.52 -33.48
N ILE A 91 15.18 -28.34 -33.19
CA ILE A 91 14.60 -28.42 -31.85
C ILE A 91 13.74 -29.67 -31.75
N SER A 92 13.87 -30.42 -30.65
CA SER A 92 13.06 -31.61 -30.38
C SER A 92 11.57 -31.27 -30.28
N ASN A 93 10.68 -32.19 -30.65
CA ASN A 93 9.23 -31.95 -30.55
C ASN A 93 8.76 -31.71 -29.11
N GLN A 94 9.41 -32.36 -28.14
CA GLN A 94 9.13 -32.11 -26.72
C GLN A 94 9.48 -30.67 -26.33
N ASP A 95 10.70 -30.22 -26.65
CA ASP A 95 11.12 -28.84 -26.37
C ASP A 95 10.25 -27.80 -27.08
N LYS A 96 9.78 -28.08 -28.31
CA LYS A 96 8.84 -27.22 -29.03
C LYS A 96 7.54 -27.05 -28.25
N ASN A 97 6.92 -28.17 -27.85
CA ASN A 97 5.65 -28.15 -27.13
C ASN A 97 5.76 -27.36 -25.81
N SER A 98 6.79 -27.64 -25.00
CA SER A 98 7.03 -26.92 -23.74
C SER A 98 7.28 -25.42 -23.99
N THR A 99 8.04 -25.08 -25.04
CA THR A 99 8.33 -23.67 -25.38
C THR A 99 7.10 -22.92 -25.87
N ILE A 100 6.22 -23.56 -26.64
CA ILE A 100 4.96 -22.98 -27.11
C ILE A 100 4.06 -22.61 -25.92
N VAL A 101 3.94 -23.51 -24.94
CA VAL A 101 3.16 -23.26 -23.71
C VAL A 101 3.72 -22.04 -22.96
N ILE A 102 5.04 -21.96 -22.80
CA ILE A 102 5.69 -20.82 -22.14
C ILE A 102 5.47 -19.52 -22.93
N MET A 103 5.60 -19.53 -24.26
CA MET A 103 5.38 -18.35 -25.10
C MET A 103 3.94 -17.83 -25.01
N ASP A 104 2.95 -18.72 -25.03
CA ASP A 104 1.54 -18.36 -24.86
C ASP A 104 1.28 -17.74 -23.47
N ALA A 105 1.81 -18.37 -22.43
CA ALA A 105 1.71 -17.85 -21.07
C ALA A 105 2.42 -16.49 -20.91
N LEU A 106 3.58 -16.28 -21.55
CA LEU A 106 4.28 -14.99 -21.55
C LEU A 106 3.47 -13.88 -22.24
N ALA A 107 2.70 -14.20 -23.29
CA ALA A 107 1.84 -13.22 -23.93
C ALA A 107 0.73 -12.76 -22.97
N LYS A 108 0.09 -13.71 -22.28
CA LYS A 108 -0.90 -13.44 -21.22
C LYS A 108 -0.30 -12.62 -20.08
N PHE A 109 0.90 -12.98 -19.62
CA PHE A 109 1.65 -12.22 -18.60
C PHE A 109 1.85 -10.75 -19.01
N CYS A 110 2.26 -10.50 -20.26
CA CYS A 110 2.44 -9.13 -20.76
C CYS A 110 1.14 -8.32 -20.75
N HIS A 111 -0.01 -8.95 -21.01
CA HIS A 111 -1.30 -8.30 -20.89
C HIS A 111 -1.62 -7.90 -19.44
N ILE A 112 -1.40 -8.79 -18.47
CA ILE A 112 -1.64 -8.48 -17.05
C ILE A 112 -0.71 -7.34 -16.59
N ARG A 113 0.56 -7.35 -16.98
CA ARG A 113 1.50 -6.26 -16.65
C ARG A 113 1.02 -4.91 -17.17
N ARG A 114 0.43 -4.85 -18.37
CA ARG A 114 -0.18 -3.61 -18.90
C ARG A 114 -1.37 -3.16 -18.07
N ASP A 115 -2.25 -4.09 -17.70
CA ASP A 115 -3.38 -3.80 -16.81
C ASP A 115 -2.86 -3.23 -15.46
N MET A 116 -1.80 -3.81 -14.91
CA MET A 116 -1.16 -3.32 -13.67
C MET A 116 -0.51 -1.94 -13.81
N ILE A 117 0.10 -1.61 -14.95
CA ILE A 117 0.62 -0.25 -15.21
C ILE A 117 -0.51 0.77 -15.06
N ASN A 118 -1.69 0.48 -15.62
CA ASN A 118 -2.86 1.35 -15.50
C ASN A 118 -3.32 1.47 -14.05
N LEU A 119 -3.38 0.37 -13.31
CA LEU A 119 -3.71 0.40 -11.88
C LEU A 119 -2.77 1.30 -11.07
N TYR A 120 -1.45 1.16 -11.24
CA TYR A 120 -0.47 2.01 -10.55
C TYR A 120 -0.63 3.50 -10.93
N GLN A 121 -0.95 3.80 -12.18
CA GLN A 121 -1.23 5.18 -12.60
C GLN A 121 -2.51 5.72 -11.97
N SER A 122 -3.57 4.90 -11.88
CA SER A 122 -4.83 5.25 -11.22
C SER A 122 -4.61 5.51 -9.72
N ILE A 123 -3.84 4.66 -9.03
CA ILE A 123 -3.46 4.86 -7.62
C ILE A 123 -2.73 6.20 -7.43
N LEU A 124 -1.75 6.49 -8.29
CA LEU A 124 -0.99 7.74 -8.23
C LEU A 124 -1.89 8.96 -8.44
N ALA A 125 -2.85 8.89 -9.37
CA ALA A 125 -3.81 9.96 -9.62
C ALA A 125 -4.69 10.28 -8.41
N GLN A 126 -4.87 9.31 -7.51
CA GLN A 126 -5.66 9.45 -6.28
C GLN A 126 -4.84 9.88 -5.05
N SER A 127 -3.54 10.18 -5.22
CA SER A 127 -2.66 10.67 -4.14
C SER A 127 -3.25 11.85 -3.34
N ILE A 128 -4.01 12.74 -4.00
CA ILE A 128 -4.58 13.94 -3.37
C ILE A 128 -6.01 13.69 -2.89
N LYS A 129 -6.89 13.15 -3.75
CA LYS A 129 -8.32 12.99 -3.47
C LYS A 129 -8.62 11.82 -2.53
N GLY A 130 -7.87 10.73 -2.66
CA GLY A 130 -8.03 9.54 -1.84
C GLY A 130 -9.27 8.69 -2.15
N GLU A 131 -9.80 8.75 -3.37
CA GLU A 131 -10.96 7.96 -3.81
C GLU A 131 -10.48 6.63 -4.43
N PHE A 132 -10.73 5.49 -3.77
CA PHE A 132 -10.17 4.19 -4.18
C PHE A 132 -11.19 3.10 -4.50
N ASP A 133 -12.50 3.34 -4.32
CA ASP A 133 -13.54 2.32 -4.49
C ASP A 133 -13.59 1.76 -5.93
N GLU A 134 -13.58 2.62 -6.94
CA GLU A 134 -13.57 2.19 -8.35
C GLU A 134 -12.27 1.45 -8.72
N ILE A 135 -11.14 1.88 -8.16
CA ILE A 135 -9.84 1.22 -8.36
C ILE A 135 -9.87 -0.18 -7.75
N LEU A 136 -10.51 -0.36 -6.59
CA LEU A 136 -10.65 -1.67 -5.97
C LEU A 136 -11.46 -2.62 -6.87
N VAL A 137 -12.58 -2.15 -7.45
CA VAL A 137 -13.40 -2.97 -8.36
C VAL A 137 -12.60 -3.40 -9.60
N GLU A 138 -11.85 -2.49 -10.20
CA GLU A 138 -10.96 -2.81 -11.33
C GLU A 138 -9.89 -3.84 -10.93
N MET A 139 -9.29 -3.65 -9.75
CA MET A 139 -8.24 -4.52 -9.22
C MET A 139 -8.74 -5.93 -8.92
N GLU A 140 -9.96 -6.09 -8.38
CA GLU A 140 -10.61 -7.38 -8.14
C GLU A 140 -10.94 -8.12 -9.45
N SER A 141 -11.33 -7.39 -10.50
CA SER A 141 -11.51 -7.95 -11.83
C SER A 141 -10.20 -8.51 -12.40
N ILE A 142 -9.11 -7.75 -12.29
CA ILE A 142 -7.77 -8.18 -12.73
C ILE A 142 -7.26 -9.35 -11.87
N GLN A 143 -7.51 -9.34 -10.56
CA GLN A 143 -7.18 -10.43 -9.66
C GLN A 143 -7.86 -11.74 -10.09
N LYS A 144 -9.18 -11.70 -10.35
CA LYS A 144 -9.95 -12.85 -10.84
C LYS A 144 -9.39 -13.37 -12.18
N LYS A 145 -9.17 -12.47 -13.14
CA LYS A 145 -8.56 -12.80 -14.44
C LYS A 145 -7.20 -13.47 -14.28
N THR A 146 -6.36 -12.98 -13.36
CA THR A 146 -5.03 -13.54 -13.10
C THR A 146 -5.13 -14.96 -12.54
N MET A 147 -6.01 -15.18 -11.57
CA MET A 147 -6.26 -16.50 -10.97
C MET A 147 -6.77 -17.52 -12.00
N GLU A 148 -7.67 -17.12 -12.89
CA GLU A 148 -8.20 -17.98 -13.96
C GLU A 148 -7.12 -18.40 -14.97
N LEU A 149 -6.14 -17.52 -15.22
CA LEU A 149 -5.02 -17.81 -16.11
C LEU A 149 -3.99 -18.78 -15.49
N ASN A 150 -3.90 -18.83 -14.16
CA ASN A 150 -2.99 -19.71 -13.39
C ASN A 150 -1.56 -19.73 -13.95
N LEU A 151 -1.00 -18.54 -14.17
CA LEU A 151 0.29 -18.39 -14.87
C LEU A 151 1.45 -19.02 -14.11
N GLN A 152 1.33 -19.26 -12.79
CA GLN A 152 2.35 -19.98 -12.01
C GLN A 152 2.67 -21.35 -12.61
N LYS A 153 1.66 -22.05 -13.16
CA LYS A 153 1.84 -23.38 -13.72
C LYS A 153 2.87 -23.39 -14.87
N ASP A 154 2.82 -22.38 -15.72
CA ASP A 154 3.60 -22.33 -16.96
C ASP A 154 4.82 -21.38 -16.86
N LEU A 155 4.76 -20.38 -15.98
CA LEU A 155 5.79 -19.35 -15.80
C LEU A 155 6.53 -19.42 -14.46
N ALA A 156 6.30 -20.48 -13.67
CA ALA A 156 6.92 -20.69 -12.37
C ALA A 156 6.83 -19.44 -11.46
N LEU A 157 7.94 -19.03 -10.83
CA LEU A 157 7.95 -17.89 -9.92
C LEU A 157 7.58 -16.57 -10.63
N LEU A 158 7.87 -16.41 -11.92
CA LEU A 158 7.49 -15.20 -12.66
C LEU A 158 5.95 -15.05 -12.71
N GLY A 159 5.24 -16.15 -12.99
CA GLY A 159 3.77 -16.17 -12.97
C GLY A 159 3.20 -15.94 -11.58
N LEU A 160 3.74 -16.64 -10.57
CA LEU A 160 3.34 -16.46 -9.17
C LEU A 160 3.59 -15.03 -8.66
N GLY A 161 4.67 -14.38 -9.12
CA GLY A 161 5.01 -13.02 -8.72
C GLY A 161 3.93 -12.02 -9.08
N VAL A 162 3.32 -12.15 -10.27
CA VAL A 162 2.19 -11.27 -10.67
C VAL A 162 0.95 -11.51 -9.82
N GLU A 163 0.62 -12.77 -9.53
CA GLU A 163 -0.47 -13.10 -8.60
C GLU A 163 -0.24 -12.53 -7.20
N LYS A 164 0.96 -12.69 -6.66
CA LYS A 164 1.31 -12.12 -5.35
C LYS A 164 1.20 -10.59 -5.37
N GLU A 165 1.72 -9.95 -6.41
CA GLU A 165 1.69 -8.49 -6.52
C GLU A 165 0.26 -7.93 -6.59
N ILE A 166 -0.62 -8.50 -7.43
CA ILE A 166 -2.01 -8.05 -7.51
C ILE A 166 -2.76 -8.31 -6.20
N ASN A 167 -2.53 -9.46 -5.56
CA ASN A 167 -3.17 -9.78 -4.27
C ASN A 167 -2.76 -8.81 -3.16
N ILE A 168 -1.46 -8.50 -3.07
CA ILE A 168 -0.91 -7.53 -2.10
C ILE A 168 -1.50 -6.14 -2.34
N LEU A 169 -1.57 -5.69 -3.60
CA LEU A 169 -2.19 -4.42 -3.94
C LEU A 169 -3.67 -4.39 -3.54
N THR A 170 -4.43 -5.45 -3.84
CA THR A 170 -5.86 -5.53 -3.48
C THR A 170 -6.04 -5.45 -1.98
N CYS A 171 -5.25 -6.19 -1.20
CA CYS A 171 -5.32 -6.16 0.26
C CYS A 171 -4.92 -4.79 0.84
N LEU A 172 -3.92 -4.11 0.27
CA LEU A 172 -3.55 -2.74 0.67
C LEU A 172 -4.68 -1.74 0.43
N ILE A 173 -5.35 -1.81 -0.72
CA ILE A 173 -6.48 -0.92 -1.03
C ILE A 173 -7.70 -1.24 -0.17
N ARG A 174 -8.01 -2.53 0.05
CA ARG A 174 -9.05 -2.95 0.99
C ARG A 174 -8.77 -2.42 2.40
N ALA A 175 -7.56 -2.60 2.93
CA ALA A 175 -7.18 -2.08 4.23
C ALA A 175 -7.40 -0.56 4.33
N ARG A 176 -7.00 0.20 3.31
CA ARG A 176 -7.21 1.65 3.25
C ARG A 176 -8.70 2.02 3.32
N ILE A 177 -9.54 1.36 2.53
CA ILE A 177 -10.98 1.60 2.49
C ILE A 177 -11.60 1.22 3.85
N SER A 178 -11.27 0.05 4.39
CA SER A 178 -11.75 -0.41 5.69
C SER A 178 -11.38 0.53 6.84
N ILE A 179 -10.15 1.05 6.89
CA ILE A 179 -9.76 2.06 7.89
C ILE A 179 -10.59 3.34 7.72
N THR A 180 -10.78 3.79 6.48
CA THR A 180 -11.55 5.02 6.17
C THR A 180 -13.02 4.87 6.60
N ASN A 181 -13.60 3.69 6.40
CA ASN A 181 -14.99 3.37 6.75
C ASN A 181 -15.15 2.89 8.20
N TYR A 182 -14.10 2.97 9.02
CA TYR A 182 -14.09 2.50 10.40
C TYR A 182 -14.48 1.01 10.59
N ALA A 183 -14.15 0.16 9.61
CA ALA A 183 -14.34 -1.29 9.63
C ALA A 183 -13.08 -1.98 10.18
N PHE A 184 -12.97 -2.07 11.51
CA PHE A 184 -11.80 -2.59 12.23
C PHE A 184 -11.45 -4.03 11.85
N GLN A 185 -12.44 -4.93 11.82
CA GLN A 185 -12.20 -6.35 11.52
C GLN A 185 -11.62 -6.54 10.11
N ASP A 186 -12.21 -5.88 9.12
CA ASP A 186 -11.75 -5.97 7.74
C ASP A 186 -10.36 -5.35 7.56
N ALA A 187 -10.10 -4.22 8.24
CA ALA A 187 -8.78 -3.60 8.26
C ALA A 187 -7.72 -4.54 8.85
N CYS A 188 -8.01 -5.20 9.98
CA CYS A 188 -7.13 -6.21 10.58
C CYS A 188 -6.79 -7.34 9.60
N ILE A 189 -7.82 -7.95 8.99
CA ILE A 189 -7.65 -9.07 8.07
C ILE A 189 -6.82 -8.66 6.86
N ALA A 190 -7.16 -7.51 6.24
CA ALA A 190 -6.48 -7.04 5.05
C ALA A 190 -5.00 -6.69 5.31
N LEU A 191 -4.69 -6.03 6.44
CA LEU A 191 -3.31 -5.70 6.80
C LEU A 191 -2.49 -6.95 7.16
N TYR A 192 -3.09 -7.89 7.90
CA TYR A 192 -2.45 -9.17 8.21
C TYR A 192 -2.13 -9.97 6.94
N GLN A 193 -3.11 -10.12 6.05
CA GLN A 193 -2.94 -10.82 4.79
C GLN A 193 -1.85 -10.18 3.93
N THR A 194 -1.86 -8.85 3.82
CA THR A 194 -0.82 -8.11 3.08
C THR A 194 0.57 -8.41 3.63
N LYS A 195 0.74 -8.37 4.96
CA LYS A 195 2.01 -8.65 5.62
C LYS A 195 2.47 -10.07 5.32
N GLN A 196 1.59 -11.04 5.53
CA GLN A 196 1.88 -12.45 5.31
C GLN A 196 2.28 -12.70 3.85
N ASP A 197 1.52 -12.17 2.89
CA ASP A 197 1.81 -12.33 1.47
C ASP A 197 3.13 -11.66 1.04
N LEU A 198 3.46 -10.49 1.59
CA LEU A 198 4.74 -9.83 1.34
C LEU A 198 5.91 -10.64 1.89
N THR A 199 5.84 -11.11 3.13
CA THR A 199 6.88 -11.93 3.76
C THR A 199 7.04 -13.26 3.01
N ASP A 200 5.92 -13.91 2.65
CA ASP A 200 5.93 -15.15 1.89
C ASP A 200 6.52 -14.96 0.49
N TRP A 201 6.16 -13.88 -0.20
CA TRP A 201 6.71 -13.60 -1.53
C TRP A 201 8.21 -13.37 -1.50
N LYS A 202 8.70 -12.56 -0.55
CA LYS A 202 10.15 -12.34 -0.33
C LYS A 202 10.88 -13.64 -0.05
N ARG A 203 10.34 -14.48 0.84
CA ARG A 203 10.89 -15.80 1.16
C ARG A 203 10.97 -16.69 -0.08
N LEU A 204 9.87 -16.80 -0.83
CA LEU A 204 9.81 -17.59 -2.07
C LEU A 204 10.85 -17.13 -3.10
N CYS A 205 11.09 -15.82 -3.24
CA CYS A 205 12.14 -15.29 -4.11
C CYS A 205 13.55 -15.70 -3.64
N GLN A 206 13.80 -15.76 -2.33
CA GLN A 206 15.09 -16.12 -1.75
C GLN A 206 15.38 -17.63 -1.88
N GLU A 207 14.36 -18.47 -1.69
CA GLU A 207 14.44 -19.93 -1.71
C GLU A 207 14.63 -20.52 -3.12
N GLN A 208 14.50 -19.71 -4.19
CA GLN A 208 14.66 -20.21 -5.55
C GLN A 208 16.06 -20.76 -5.81
N ASP A 209 16.11 -21.89 -6.52
CA ASP A 209 17.33 -22.48 -7.03
C ASP A 209 17.36 -22.42 -8.57
N TYR A 210 18.44 -21.85 -9.10
CA TYR A 210 18.75 -21.72 -10.53
C TYR A 210 20.25 -21.49 -10.74
N PRO A 211 20.82 -21.86 -11.91
CA PRO A 211 22.23 -21.66 -12.18
C PRO A 211 22.59 -20.18 -12.25
N GLU A 212 23.84 -19.86 -11.91
CA GLU A 212 24.40 -18.50 -11.98
C GLU A 212 23.72 -17.48 -11.05
N LYS A 213 22.99 -17.97 -10.04
CA LYS A 213 22.41 -17.16 -8.96
C LYS A 213 23.45 -16.23 -8.38
N SER A 214 23.13 -14.94 -8.33
CA SER A 214 24.03 -13.93 -7.80
C SER A 214 24.34 -14.20 -6.32
N SER A 215 25.63 -14.26 -5.98
CA SER A 215 26.12 -14.54 -4.61
C SER A 215 25.92 -13.38 -3.63
N SER A 216 25.37 -12.25 -4.11
CA SER A 216 25.17 -11.04 -3.32
C SER A 216 23.77 -10.97 -2.72
N ARG A 217 23.46 -11.87 -1.78
CA ARG A 217 22.49 -11.60 -0.70
C ARG A 217 23.00 -12.26 0.57
N PRO A 218 23.85 -11.61 1.38
CA PRO A 218 24.17 -12.10 2.70
C PRO A 218 23.04 -11.76 3.67
N ASP A 219 22.71 -12.78 4.45
CA ASP A 219 22.13 -12.79 5.78
C ASP A 219 20.68 -12.34 5.96
N GLU A 220 19.98 -13.22 6.68
CA GLU A 220 18.72 -13.01 7.37
C GLU A 220 18.49 -11.54 7.68
N ILE A 221 17.67 -10.88 6.86
CA ILE A 221 16.96 -9.70 7.32
C ILE A 221 16.08 -10.25 8.44
N LYS A 222 16.55 -10.17 9.68
CA LYS A 222 15.68 -10.13 10.85
C LYS A 222 14.75 -8.95 10.58
N GLU A 223 13.63 -9.21 9.91
CA GLU A 223 12.60 -8.23 9.68
C GLU A 223 12.25 -7.70 11.06
N ALA A 224 12.52 -6.42 11.29
CA ALA A 224 12.03 -5.75 12.48
C ALA A 224 10.52 -5.98 12.48
N SER A 225 10.06 -6.86 13.35
CA SER A 225 8.66 -7.15 13.56
C SER A 225 8.01 -5.89 14.11
N THR A 226 7.54 -5.02 13.22
CA THR A 226 6.89 -3.74 13.55
C THR A 226 5.49 -3.93 14.15
N TRP A 227 5.10 -5.17 14.41
CA TRP A 227 3.78 -5.53 14.91
C TRP A 227 3.96 -6.46 16.11
N ARG A 228 3.66 -5.94 17.31
CA ARG A 228 3.59 -6.73 18.55
C ARG A 228 2.18 -6.70 19.13
N PHE A 229 1.15 -6.84 18.28
CA PHE A 229 -0.16 -7.22 18.81
C PHE A 229 -0.17 -8.72 19.09
N PRO A 230 -0.52 -9.16 20.30
CA PRO A 230 -0.55 -10.57 20.65
C PRO A 230 -1.63 -11.39 19.92
N LEU A 231 -2.62 -10.74 19.30
CA LEU A 231 -3.54 -11.36 18.32
C LEU A 231 -2.82 -11.96 17.08
N PHE A 232 -1.57 -11.57 16.82
CA PHE A 232 -0.78 -11.99 15.65
C PHE A 232 0.58 -12.63 15.99
N GLY A 233 0.75 -13.11 17.24
CA GLY A 233 1.78 -14.09 17.65
C GLY A 233 3.28 -13.73 17.53
N GLY A 234 3.95 -13.59 18.68
CA GLY A 234 5.20 -14.34 18.94
C GLY A 234 6.58 -13.63 18.95
N GLN A 235 7.11 -13.47 20.17
CA GLN A 235 8.51 -13.43 20.66
C GLN A 235 9.46 -12.23 20.40
N SER A 236 10.20 -11.96 21.48
CA SER A 236 11.22 -10.93 21.71
C SER A 236 12.37 -10.95 20.72
N GLU A 237 12.87 -9.77 20.31
CA GLU A 237 14.31 -9.52 20.19
C GLU A 237 14.71 -8.04 19.96
N SER A 238 16.03 -7.84 20.01
CA SER A 238 16.82 -6.70 20.44
C SER A 238 17.02 -5.56 19.43
N LYS A 239 17.26 -4.35 19.98
CA LYS A 239 17.62 -3.11 19.28
C LYS A 239 19.07 -3.16 18.74
N THR A 240 19.24 -3.10 17.41
CA THR A 240 20.48 -2.59 16.79
C THR A 240 20.16 -1.83 15.51
N HIS A 241 20.76 -0.64 15.40
CA HIS A 241 20.59 0.35 14.34
C HIS A 241 21.46 0.06 13.09
N HIS A 242 20.87 0.36 11.92
CA HIS A 242 21.45 1.10 10.77
C HIS A 242 22.35 0.45 9.71
N LYS A 243 21.98 0.77 8.45
CA LYS A 243 22.79 0.90 7.22
C LYS A 243 23.11 -0.35 6.40
N GLN A 244 22.08 -0.97 5.82
CA GLN A 244 22.14 -1.48 4.45
C GLN A 244 20.77 -1.21 3.82
N GLY A 245 20.74 -0.56 2.65
CA GLY A 245 19.48 -0.28 1.96
C GLY A 245 18.74 -1.59 1.67
N ASP A 246 17.43 -1.59 1.85
CA ASP A 246 16.59 -2.74 1.52
C ASP A 246 16.80 -3.10 0.04
N ILE A 247 17.35 -4.30 -0.25
CA ILE A 247 17.84 -4.71 -1.59
C ILE A 247 16.66 -5.05 -2.53
N TRP A 248 15.42 -4.95 -2.05
CA TRP A 248 14.23 -5.27 -2.82
C TRP A 248 13.92 -4.21 -3.90
N PRO A 249 13.27 -4.62 -5.01
CA PRO A 249 12.79 -3.68 -6.02
C PRO A 249 11.83 -2.63 -5.46
N ASN A 250 11.71 -1.50 -6.17
CA ASN A 250 10.92 -0.35 -5.72
C ASN A 250 9.45 -0.70 -5.49
N THR A 251 8.88 -1.62 -6.27
CA THR A 251 7.52 -2.13 -6.06
C THR A 251 7.35 -2.71 -4.66
N ILE A 252 8.19 -3.67 -4.26
CA ILE A 252 8.12 -4.32 -2.95
C ILE A 252 8.41 -3.32 -1.82
N ARG A 253 9.44 -2.45 -2.00
CA ARG A 253 9.75 -1.40 -1.02
C ARG A 253 8.55 -0.48 -0.82
N TRP A 254 7.87 -0.12 -1.90
CA TRP A 254 6.69 0.73 -1.84
C TRP A 254 5.52 0.03 -1.15
N HIS A 255 5.21 -1.23 -1.47
CA HIS A 255 4.16 -2.00 -0.77
C HIS A 255 4.39 -2.04 0.74
N ALA A 256 5.63 -2.31 1.17
CA ALA A 256 6.00 -2.33 2.58
C ALA A 256 5.84 -0.95 3.26
N ARG A 257 6.12 0.15 2.53
CA ARG A 257 5.91 1.51 3.04
C ARG A 257 4.42 1.85 3.17
N VAL A 258 3.60 1.48 2.19
CA VAL A 258 2.14 1.67 2.26
C VAL A 258 1.57 0.86 3.43
N LEU A 259 1.98 -0.41 3.58
CA LEU A 259 1.61 -1.24 4.72
C LEU A 259 1.95 -0.54 6.04
N GLY A 260 3.18 -0.07 6.21
CA GLY A 260 3.60 0.64 7.43
C GLY A 260 2.82 1.94 7.70
N ASN A 261 2.45 2.69 6.66
CA ASN A 261 1.63 3.89 6.80
C ASN A 261 0.19 3.56 7.22
N LEU A 262 -0.45 2.58 6.56
CA LEU A 262 -1.80 2.13 6.89
C LEU A 262 -1.85 1.54 8.30
N THR A 263 -0.81 0.81 8.70
CA THR A 263 -0.62 0.32 10.08
C THR A 263 -0.69 1.47 11.07
N ALA A 264 0.16 2.49 10.91
CA ALA A 264 0.19 3.62 11.83
C ALA A 264 -1.15 4.40 11.84
N LYS A 265 -1.80 4.53 10.68
CA LYS A 265 -3.14 5.15 10.58
C LYS A 265 -4.18 4.34 11.35
N MET A 266 -4.21 3.02 11.15
CA MET A 266 -5.11 2.10 11.85
C MET A 266 -4.90 2.18 13.36
N THR A 267 -3.65 2.21 13.84
CA THR A 267 -3.33 2.35 15.27
C THR A 267 -3.90 3.62 15.88
N LEU A 268 -3.92 4.74 15.14
CA LEU A 268 -4.55 5.97 15.60
C LEU A 268 -6.08 5.89 15.56
N PHE A 269 -6.64 5.44 14.43
CA PHE A 269 -8.09 5.42 14.20
C PHE A 269 -8.81 4.51 15.17
N PHE A 270 -8.27 3.32 15.41
CA PHE A 270 -8.85 2.32 16.29
C PHE A 270 -8.15 2.27 17.65
N ASN A 271 -7.50 3.35 18.06
CA ASN A 271 -6.68 3.41 19.28
C ASN A 271 -7.44 2.91 20.52
N THR A 272 -8.70 3.34 20.70
CA THR A 272 -9.53 2.90 21.83
C THR A 272 -9.74 1.38 21.84
N ILE A 273 -10.11 0.80 20.70
CA ILE A 273 -10.34 -0.65 20.56
C ILE A 273 -9.02 -1.40 20.81
N LEU A 274 -7.93 -0.93 20.21
CA LEU A 274 -6.63 -1.56 20.29
C LEU A 274 -6.03 -1.49 21.71
N LEU A 275 -6.18 -0.36 22.41
CA LEU A 275 -5.74 -0.22 23.79
C LEU A 275 -6.50 -1.15 24.74
N GLU A 276 -7.82 -1.30 24.55
CA GLU A 276 -8.62 -2.26 25.32
C GLU A 276 -8.07 -3.67 25.14
N LYS A 277 -7.77 -4.09 23.90
CA LYS A 277 -7.17 -5.40 23.64
C LYS A 277 -5.74 -5.52 24.21
N GLU A 278 -4.91 -4.49 24.06
CA GLU A 278 -3.51 -4.52 24.52
C GLU A 278 -3.43 -4.61 26.05
N SER A 279 -4.30 -3.91 26.76
CA SER A 279 -4.38 -3.95 28.23
C SER A 279 -4.72 -5.32 28.82
N VAL A 280 -5.30 -6.21 28.01
CA VAL A 280 -5.62 -7.58 28.42
C VAL A 280 -4.42 -8.51 28.26
N VAL A 281 -3.45 -8.15 27.40
CA VAL A 281 -2.43 -9.11 26.95
C VAL A 281 -0.99 -8.68 27.21
N SER A 282 -0.75 -7.40 27.53
CA SER A 282 0.58 -6.88 27.84
C SER A 282 0.65 -6.35 29.27
N ASP A 283 1.73 -6.71 29.98
CA ASP A 283 2.08 -6.14 31.29
C ASP A 283 2.80 -4.77 31.15
N GLU A 284 3.21 -4.39 29.94
CA GLU A 284 3.76 -3.05 29.65
C GLU A 284 2.65 -1.99 29.63
N ASP A 285 3.01 -0.72 29.80
CA ASP A 285 2.11 0.42 29.59
C ASP A 285 1.45 0.31 28.20
N PRO A 286 0.11 0.09 28.10
CA PRO A 286 -0.56 -0.21 26.83
C PRO A 286 -0.36 0.89 25.79
N ASP A 287 -0.31 2.14 26.24
CA ASP A 287 -0.06 3.31 25.37
C ASP A 287 1.34 3.27 24.75
N LYS A 288 2.36 2.74 25.45
CA LYS A 288 3.71 2.59 24.88
C LYS A 288 3.87 1.31 24.07
N SER A 289 3.26 0.22 24.54
CA SER A 289 3.32 -1.09 23.88
C SER A 289 2.69 -1.01 22.48
N LEU A 290 1.52 -0.36 22.38
CA LEU A 290 0.74 -0.24 21.15
C LEU A 290 1.51 0.38 19.97
N TRP A 291 2.33 1.39 20.25
CA TRP A 291 3.05 2.17 19.24
C TRP A 291 4.48 1.68 19.00
N LYS A 292 4.95 0.72 19.80
CA LYS A 292 6.31 0.20 19.77
C LYS A 292 6.60 -0.50 18.43
N GLY A 293 7.67 -0.05 17.77
CA GLY A 293 8.12 -0.64 16.50
C GLY A 293 7.42 -0.08 15.27
N LEU A 294 6.44 0.81 15.42
CA LEU A 294 5.87 1.53 14.29
C LEU A 294 6.86 2.56 13.73
N ARG A 295 6.88 2.69 12.40
CA ARG A 295 7.72 3.68 11.72
C ARG A 295 7.28 5.12 12.04
N ILE A 296 5.97 5.32 12.25
CA ILE A 296 5.37 6.61 12.57
C ILE A 296 4.54 6.44 13.83
N ASP A 297 4.95 7.13 14.89
CA ASP A 297 4.21 7.23 16.13
C ASP A 297 3.40 8.53 16.13
N TYR A 298 2.10 8.43 15.80
CA TYR A 298 1.21 9.60 15.80
C TYR A 298 0.81 10.01 17.21
N TYR A 299 0.78 9.07 18.16
CA TYR A 299 0.45 9.36 19.54
C TYR A 299 1.51 10.24 20.18
N ASP A 300 2.79 9.87 20.06
CA ASP A 300 3.90 10.67 20.58
C ASP A 300 3.96 12.07 19.94
N GLN A 301 3.72 12.18 18.62
CA GLN A 301 3.63 13.46 17.93
C GLN A 301 2.52 14.35 18.51
N ILE A 302 1.33 13.79 18.73
CA ILE A 302 0.18 14.50 19.29
C ILE A 302 0.45 14.91 20.75
N CYS A 303 0.96 14.00 21.58
CA CYS A 303 1.29 14.27 22.98
C CYS A 303 2.36 15.36 23.10
N THR A 304 3.42 15.26 22.31
CA THR A 304 4.51 16.25 22.26
C THR A 304 3.99 17.60 21.81
N PHE A 305 3.20 17.66 20.73
CA PHE A 305 2.59 18.90 20.25
C PHE A 305 1.71 19.54 21.34
N LYS A 306 0.76 18.77 21.89
CA LYS A 306 -0.17 19.26 22.92
C LYS A 306 0.56 19.83 24.12
N LYS A 307 1.55 19.10 24.65
CA LYS A 307 2.36 19.54 25.80
C LYS A 307 3.16 20.80 25.49
N LYS A 308 3.77 20.88 24.31
CA LYS A 308 4.63 21.99 23.90
C LYS A 308 3.86 23.28 23.65
N PHE A 309 2.69 23.18 23.02
CA PHE A 309 1.92 24.35 22.58
C PHE A 309 0.69 24.63 23.44
N GLY A 310 0.43 23.85 24.50
CA GLY A 310 -0.67 24.11 25.42
C GLY A 310 -2.07 23.85 24.85
N ALA A 311 -2.18 23.02 23.79
CA ALA A 311 -3.49 22.66 23.26
C ALA A 311 -4.32 21.94 24.33
N HIS A 312 -5.60 22.30 24.41
CA HIS A 312 -6.53 21.68 25.35
C HIS A 312 -6.85 20.24 24.94
N SER A 313 -7.16 20.04 23.66
CA SER A 313 -7.47 18.73 23.10
C SER A 313 -6.98 18.62 21.66
N VAL A 314 -6.53 17.42 21.29
CA VAL A 314 -6.31 17.00 19.90
C VAL A 314 -7.09 15.70 19.68
N SER A 315 -8.03 15.71 18.74
CA SER A 315 -9.03 14.65 18.61
C SER A 315 -9.33 14.32 17.14
N LEU A 316 -9.84 13.12 16.89
CA LEU A 316 -10.42 12.71 15.62
C LEU A 316 -11.93 12.58 15.77
N VAL A 317 -12.67 13.33 14.97
CA VAL A 317 -14.14 13.26 14.88
C VAL A 317 -14.49 12.52 13.59
N TYR A 318 -15.32 11.49 13.70
CA TYR A 318 -15.81 10.73 12.56
C TYR A 318 -17.21 11.21 12.16
N GLU A 319 -17.40 11.61 10.91
CA GLU A 319 -18.70 11.98 10.34
C GLU A 319 -19.40 10.73 9.80
N VAL A 320 -20.41 10.26 10.53
CA VAL A 320 -21.24 9.14 10.10
C VAL A 320 -22.16 9.59 8.98
N THR A 321 -22.16 8.85 7.88
CA THR A 321 -22.98 9.11 6.70
C THR A 321 -23.96 7.95 6.47
N ALA A 322 -25.01 8.19 5.69
CA ALA A 322 -26.06 7.19 5.45
C ALA A 322 -25.59 5.98 4.63
N ASP A 323 -24.54 6.16 3.81
CA ASP A 323 -23.97 5.16 2.91
C ASP A 323 -22.93 4.25 3.58
N THR A 324 -22.46 4.59 4.78
CA THR A 324 -21.38 3.85 5.45
C THR A 324 -21.75 3.60 6.92
N PRO A 325 -22.11 2.37 7.29
CA PRO A 325 -22.41 2.01 8.67
C PRO A 325 -21.24 2.32 9.60
N PHE A 326 -21.54 2.88 10.76
CA PHE A 326 -20.55 3.12 11.81
C PHE A 326 -20.85 2.27 13.04
N TYR A 327 -19.87 1.47 13.44
CA TYR A 327 -19.93 0.69 14.67
C TYR A 327 -18.82 1.16 15.61
N PRO A 328 -19.12 1.61 16.84
CA PRO A 328 -18.09 2.08 17.78
C PRO A 328 -17.00 1.04 18.07
N GLN A 329 -17.38 -0.24 18.07
CA GLN A 329 -16.46 -1.37 18.27
C GLN A 329 -15.70 -1.77 16.99
N GLY A 330 -16.01 -1.14 15.85
CA GLY A 330 -15.40 -1.41 14.55
C GLY A 330 -15.79 -2.73 13.90
N TYR A 331 -16.70 -3.50 14.49
CA TYR A 331 -17.26 -4.73 13.93
C TYR A 331 -18.71 -4.91 14.38
N VAL A 332 -19.44 -5.79 13.69
CA VAL A 332 -20.84 -6.12 13.99
C VAL A 332 -21.06 -7.63 13.81
N CYS A 333 -21.93 -8.21 14.65
CA CYS A 333 -22.36 -9.59 14.44
C CYS A 333 -23.22 -9.69 13.17
N PRO A 334 -23.10 -10.78 12.38
CA PRO A 334 -24.03 -11.06 11.29
C PRO A 334 -25.49 -10.92 11.76
N ASP A 335 -26.36 -10.40 10.90
CA ASP A 335 -27.80 -10.19 11.13
C ASP A 335 -28.18 -9.07 12.13
N THR A 336 -27.21 -8.31 12.64
CA THR A 336 -27.52 -7.12 13.45
C THR A 336 -28.10 -6.03 12.55
N THR A 337 -29.30 -5.53 12.87
CA THR A 337 -29.90 -4.39 12.15
C THR A 337 -29.12 -3.12 12.47
N TYR A 338 -28.70 -2.39 11.44
CA TYR A 338 -28.01 -1.11 11.61
C TYR A 338 -29.01 0.02 11.88
N GLU A 339 -28.82 0.72 12.98
CA GLU A 339 -29.52 1.97 13.28
C GLU A 339 -28.54 3.14 13.17
N ALA A 340 -28.79 4.02 12.19
CA ALA A 340 -27.92 5.17 11.97
C ALA A 340 -28.00 6.15 13.15
N PRO A 341 -26.85 6.60 13.70
CA PRO A 341 -26.86 7.56 14.80
C PRO A 341 -27.38 8.91 14.33
N GLN A 342 -28.11 9.61 15.20
CA GLN A 342 -28.75 10.88 14.89
C GLN A 342 -28.15 12.05 15.68
N GLY A 343 -28.18 13.25 15.07
CA GLY A 343 -27.78 14.50 15.69
C GLY A 343 -26.30 14.49 16.11
N ILE A 344 -26.05 14.74 17.40
CA ILE A 344 -24.69 14.79 17.97
C ILE A 344 -24.00 13.41 17.88
N HIS A 345 -24.76 12.32 17.93
CA HIS A 345 -24.22 10.97 17.84
C HIS A 345 -23.69 10.61 16.45
N SER A 346 -23.99 11.40 15.42
CA SER A 346 -23.42 11.23 14.07
C SER A 346 -21.98 11.74 13.97
N PHE A 347 -21.42 12.30 15.04
CA PHE A 347 -20.06 12.86 15.10
C PHE A 347 -19.24 12.34 16.29
N PRO A 348 -19.07 11.02 16.46
CA PRO A 348 -18.31 10.46 17.58
C PRO A 348 -16.82 10.82 17.50
N PHE A 349 -16.20 10.96 18.67
CA PHE A 349 -14.75 10.99 18.79
C PHE A 349 -14.20 9.56 18.71
N ILE A 350 -13.46 9.24 17.65
CA ILE A 350 -12.80 7.93 17.49
C ILE A 350 -11.40 7.91 18.12
N TYR A 351 -10.83 9.10 18.36
CA TYR A 351 -9.60 9.29 19.11
C TYR A 351 -9.64 10.64 19.83
N CYS A 352 -9.08 10.71 21.04
CA CYS A 352 -8.93 11.95 21.78
C CYS A 352 -7.70 11.93 22.71
N HIS A 353 -6.97 13.05 22.73
CA HIS A 353 -5.94 13.31 23.72
C HIS A 353 -6.15 14.70 24.35
N PRO A 354 -6.45 14.81 25.66
CA PRO A 354 -6.45 13.74 26.67
C PRO A 354 -7.59 12.71 26.46
N LYS A 355 -7.56 11.58 27.19
CA LYS A 355 -8.49 10.46 26.98
C LYS A 355 -9.97 10.87 27.10
N GLU A 356 -10.28 11.88 27.92
CA GLU A 356 -11.64 12.41 28.04
C GLU A 356 -12.01 13.30 26.84
N PRO A 357 -13.07 12.96 26.07
CA PRO A 357 -13.48 13.77 24.93
C PRO A 357 -14.06 15.14 25.35
N PRO A 358 -13.76 16.24 24.62
CA PRO A 358 -14.24 17.59 24.93
C PRO A 358 -15.71 17.78 24.49
N ASN A 359 -16.64 17.01 25.07
CA ASN A 359 -18.05 16.95 24.64
C ASN A 359 -18.77 18.29 24.65
N LYS A 360 -18.39 19.23 25.54
CA LYS A 360 -18.93 20.60 25.57
C LYS A 360 -18.64 21.40 24.30
N HIS A 361 -17.58 21.04 23.58
CA HIS A 361 -17.16 21.70 22.35
C HIS A 361 -17.77 21.06 21.09
N LEU A 362 -18.38 19.87 21.20
CA LEU A 362 -18.87 19.11 20.05
C LEU A 362 -19.93 19.86 19.22
N PRO A 363 -20.91 20.58 19.79
CA PRO A 363 -21.86 21.36 19.00
C PRO A 363 -21.18 22.39 18.08
N ASN A 364 -20.15 23.08 18.59
CA ASN A 364 -19.39 24.05 17.81
C ASN A 364 -18.55 23.36 16.72
N ILE A 365 -17.93 22.23 17.04
CA ILE A 365 -17.18 21.42 16.06
C ILE A 365 -18.10 20.99 14.91
N ILE A 366 -19.30 20.47 15.23
CA ILE A 366 -20.30 20.08 14.23
C ILE A 366 -20.69 21.28 13.36
N SER A 367 -20.98 22.43 13.99
CA SER A 367 -21.33 23.66 13.27
C SER A 367 -20.21 24.08 12.30
N ILE A 368 -18.94 24.02 12.71
CA ILE A 368 -17.79 24.36 11.85
C ILE A 368 -17.65 23.34 10.71
N ILE A 369 -17.78 22.04 10.99
CA ILE A 369 -17.69 20.98 9.98
C ILE A 369 -18.77 21.17 8.90
N GLN A 370 -20.01 21.39 9.31
CA GLN A 370 -21.14 21.59 8.41
C GLN A 370 -21.03 22.91 7.63
N GLY A 371 -20.73 24.02 8.33
CA GLY A 371 -20.59 25.34 7.72
C GLY A 371 -19.39 25.47 6.77
N SER A 372 -18.36 24.63 6.96
CA SER A 372 -17.14 24.65 6.15
C SER A 372 -16.93 23.39 5.30
N LYS A 373 -18.00 22.62 5.04
CA LYS A 373 -17.91 21.33 4.34
C LYS A 373 -17.13 21.40 3.03
N HIS A 374 -17.43 22.36 2.16
CA HIS A 374 -16.73 22.53 0.88
C HIS A 374 -15.22 22.75 1.03
N LYS A 375 -14.79 23.50 2.05
CA LYS A 375 -13.37 23.74 2.36
C LYS A 375 -12.69 22.51 2.93
N LEU A 376 -13.37 21.81 3.84
CA LEU A 376 -12.87 20.57 4.43
C LEU A 376 -12.75 19.45 3.39
N SER A 377 -13.67 19.39 2.43
CA SER A 377 -13.66 18.39 1.36
C SER A 377 -12.63 18.67 0.27
N ASP A 378 -12.02 19.85 0.21
CA ASP A 378 -10.92 20.14 -0.71
C ASP A 378 -9.56 19.92 -0.02
N PRO A 379 -8.80 18.87 -0.38
CA PRO A 379 -7.50 18.57 0.21
C PRO A 379 -6.48 19.70 0.11
N LYS A 380 -6.66 20.65 -0.84
CA LYS A 380 -5.76 21.79 -1.10
C LYS A 380 -6.03 23.02 -0.25
N THR A 381 -7.21 23.15 0.34
CA THR A 381 -7.60 24.35 1.10
C THR A 381 -6.82 24.49 2.42
N GLY A 382 -6.27 23.38 2.94
CA GLY A 382 -5.51 23.37 4.19
C GLY A 382 -6.40 23.48 5.43
N PRO A 383 -5.81 23.75 6.62
CA PRO A 383 -6.57 23.80 7.85
C PRO A 383 -7.54 24.99 7.96
N ILE A 384 -8.67 24.75 8.62
CA ILE A 384 -9.69 25.74 8.95
C ILE A 384 -9.43 26.25 10.35
N TYR A 385 -9.57 27.56 10.53
CA TYR A 385 -9.43 28.25 11.80
C TYR A 385 -10.75 28.92 12.18
N PHE A 386 -11.16 28.78 13.44
CA PHE A 386 -12.34 29.44 13.99
C PHE A 386 -12.11 29.84 15.45
N PHE A 387 -12.51 31.06 15.84
CA PHE A 387 -12.53 31.50 17.24
C PHE A 387 -13.97 31.79 17.64
N ASP A 388 -14.42 31.16 18.72
CA ASP A 388 -15.71 31.45 19.33
C ASP A 388 -15.51 32.40 20.51
N SER A 389 -15.96 33.64 20.35
CA SER A 389 -15.90 34.66 21.40
C SER A 389 -16.84 34.40 22.58
N THR A 390 -17.88 33.60 22.39
CA THR A 390 -18.90 33.32 23.42
C THR A 390 -18.35 32.42 24.51
N ILE A 391 -17.60 31.40 24.12
CA ILE A 391 -16.96 30.43 25.03
C ILE A 391 -15.47 30.70 25.22
N GLY A 392 -14.89 31.62 24.45
CA GLY A 392 -13.47 31.96 24.52
C GLY A 392 -12.56 30.80 24.08
N SER A 393 -12.88 30.13 22.97
CA SER A 393 -12.11 28.97 22.50
C SER A 393 -11.78 29.07 21.02
N THR A 394 -10.59 28.59 20.66
CA THR A 394 -10.10 28.53 19.28
C THR A 394 -10.04 27.09 18.78
N TYR A 395 -10.42 26.89 17.51
CA TYR A 395 -10.50 25.61 16.84
C TYR A 395 -9.68 25.60 15.56
N TYR A 396 -8.94 24.51 15.35
CA TYR A 396 -8.31 24.19 14.08
C TYR A 396 -8.82 22.85 13.59
N LEU A 397 -9.28 22.78 12.35
CA LEU A 397 -9.86 21.56 11.76
C LEU A 397 -9.25 21.27 10.41
N MET A 398 -8.98 20.01 10.13
CA MET A 398 -8.60 19.57 8.79
C MET A 398 -9.08 18.13 8.56
N ARG A 399 -9.72 17.90 7.43
CA ARG A 399 -10.26 16.58 7.07
C ARG A 399 -9.15 15.63 6.67
N ILE A 400 -9.10 14.44 7.24
CA ILE A 400 -8.13 13.41 6.87
C ILE A 400 -8.60 12.68 5.62
N ASP A 401 -9.82 12.14 5.66
CA ASP A 401 -10.41 11.34 4.59
C ASP A 401 -11.94 11.61 4.51
N LYS A 402 -12.69 10.71 3.85
CA LYS A 402 -14.13 10.90 3.63
C LYS A 402 -14.90 11.15 4.93
N HIS A 403 -14.50 10.54 6.04
CA HIS A 403 -15.27 10.57 7.29
C HIS A 403 -14.53 11.26 8.45
N ALA A 404 -13.20 11.15 8.52
CA ALA A 404 -12.45 11.62 9.69
C ALA A 404 -11.98 13.07 9.55
N VAL A 405 -12.21 13.88 10.59
CA VAL A 405 -11.72 15.25 10.74
C VAL A 405 -10.84 15.34 11.99
N MET A 406 -9.61 15.81 11.83
CA MET A 406 -8.75 16.13 12.97
C MET A 406 -9.10 17.52 13.51
N VAL A 407 -9.21 17.63 14.84
CA VAL A 407 -9.60 18.85 15.55
C VAL A 407 -8.58 19.16 16.64
N ILE A 408 -8.12 20.41 16.70
CA ILE A 408 -7.30 20.95 17.79
C ILE A 408 -8.07 22.08 18.47
N ILE A 409 -8.15 22.06 19.80
CA ILE A 409 -8.87 23.05 20.61
C ILE A 409 -7.90 23.76 21.54
N TYR A 410 -8.05 25.08 21.64
CA TYR A 410 -7.42 25.94 22.64
C TYR A 410 -8.48 26.64 23.48
N LEU A 411 -8.23 26.82 24.78
CA LEU A 411 -9.12 27.51 25.72
C LEU A 411 -8.72 28.98 25.92
N ASP A 412 -8.19 29.59 24.88
CA ASP A 412 -7.82 30.99 24.84
C ASP A 412 -8.16 31.58 23.46
N LYS A 413 -7.97 32.89 23.36
CA LYS A 413 -8.15 33.63 22.11
C LYS A 413 -6.82 33.70 21.38
N HIS A 414 -6.75 33.07 20.22
CA HIS A 414 -5.71 33.38 19.25
C HIS A 414 -6.14 34.63 18.45
N ALA A 415 -5.31 35.67 18.45
CA ALA A 415 -5.59 36.87 17.66
C ALA A 415 -5.49 36.60 16.14
N HIS A 416 -4.61 35.66 15.77
CA HIS A 416 -4.31 35.27 14.41
C HIS A 416 -4.20 33.74 14.31
N ARG A 417 -4.08 33.24 13.07
CA ARG A 417 -3.80 31.83 12.84
C ARG A 417 -2.37 31.52 13.28
N GLU A 418 -2.22 30.76 14.35
CA GLU A 418 -0.91 30.25 14.79
C GLU A 418 -0.22 29.38 13.72
N PRO A 419 0.92 29.83 13.14
CA PRO A 419 1.57 29.12 12.03
C PRO A 419 2.03 27.71 12.41
N THR A 420 2.53 27.52 13.62
CA THR A 420 3.01 26.21 14.11
C THR A 420 1.88 25.18 14.22
N THR A 421 0.69 25.61 14.63
CA THR A 421 -0.49 24.75 14.71
C THR A 421 -0.98 24.38 13.32
N MET A 422 -1.00 25.35 12.39
CA MET A 422 -1.35 25.11 11.00
C MET A 422 -0.39 24.12 10.33
N GLU A 423 0.92 24.29 10.55
CA GLU A 423 1.96 23.41 10.02
C GLU A 423 1.85 22.00 10.61
N PHE A 424 1.74 21.87 11.94
CA PHE A 424 1.55 20.58 12.59
C PHE A 424 0.33 19.84 12.03
N LEU A 425 -0.83 20.51 11.99
CA LEU A 425 -2.08 19.92 11.50
C LEU A 425 -1.97 19.52 10.02
N THR A 426 -1.33 20.35 9.20
CA THR A 426 -1.08 20.02 7.78
C THR A 426 -0.19 18.79 7.65
N ASN A 427 0.91 18.72 8.40
CA ASN A 427 1.87 17.64 8.33
C ASN A 427 1.28 16.30 8.78
N ILE A 428 0.61 16.28 9.94
CA ILE A 428 0.03 15.05 10.49
C ILE A 428 -1.11 14.54 9.62
N VAL A 429 -1.98 15.42 9.12
CA VAL A 429 -3.09 15.04 8.23
C VAL A 429 -2.57 14.54 6.89
N THR A 430 -1.56 15.19 6.30
CA THR A 430 -0.94 14.72 5.05
C THR A 430 -0.29 13.35 5.23
N SER A 431 0.35 13.10 6.38
CA SER A 431 0.90 11.79 6.74
C SER A 431 -0.21 10.73 6.90
N LEU A 432 -1.32 11.06 7.56
CA LEU A 432 -2.47 10.16 7.76
C LEU A 432 -3.23 9.87 6.45
N ARG A 433 -3.26 10.81 5.50
CA ARG A 433 -3.74 10.55 4.13
C ARG A 433 -2.85 9.55 3.40
N GLY A 434 -1.57 9.50 3.75
CA GLY A 434 -0.56 8.70 3.05
C GLY A 434 -0.25 9.22 1.65
N SER A 435 -0.62 10.48 1.35
CA SER A 435 -0.41 11.11 0.03
C SER A 435 1.06 11.09 -0.36
N THR A 436 1.96 11.38 0.59
CA THR A 436 3.40 11.34 0.38
C THR A 436 3.90 9.94 0.03
N VAL A 437 3.36 8.90 0.68
CA VAL A 437 3.73 7.50 0.39
C VAL A 437 3.25 7.09 -0.99
N ILE A 438 2.08 7.57 -1.44
CA ILE A 438 1.62 7.33 -2.82
C ILE A 438 2.50 8.09 -3.81
N GLU A 439 2.83 9.35 -3.54
CA GLU A 439 3.73 10.15 -4.39
C GLU A 439 5.15 9.57 -4.48
N GLU A 440 5.59 8.78 -3.50
CA GLU A 440 6.87 8.07 -3.59
C GLU A 440 6.92 7.11 -4.79
N LEU A 441 5.79 6.67 -5.35
CA LEU A 441 5.74 5.89 -6.59
C LEU A 441 6.57 6.52 -7.73
N ILE A 442 6.71 7.85 -7.77
CA ILE A 442 7.51 8.59 -8.76
C ILE A 442 8.90 9.02 -8.26
N ARG A 443 9.20 8.86 -6.96
CA ARG A 443 10.42 9.38 -6.30
C ARG A 443 11.37 8.31 -5.75
N ILE A 444 11.05 7.02 -5.86
CA ILE A 444 11.95 5.97 -5.34
C ILE A 444 13.18 5.87 -6.23
N ASP A 445 14.31 6.37 -5.72
CA ASP A 445 15.67 6.06 -6.19
C ASP A 445 16.30 4.95 -5.33
#